data_AF-A0A3D2TWI8-F1
#
_entry.id   AF-A0A3D2TWI8-F1
#
_cell.length_a   1.000
_cell.length_b   1.000
_cell.length_c   1.000
_cell.angle_alpha   90.00
_cell.angle_beta   90.00
_cell.angle_gamma   90.00
#
_symmetry.space_group_name_H-M   'P 1'
#
loop_
_entity.id
_entity.type
_entity.pdbx_description
1 polymer ?
#
loop_
_entity_poly.entity_id
_entity_poly.type
_entity_poly.pdbx_seq_one_letter_code
_entity_poly.pdbx_strand_id
1 'polypeptide(L)'
;MEREENKGSLVSHPMRERSAAYRYRYCFGLGVLAMGNMRAIMELQPYYERLLRQLLPDQDQYAQIITDINNDLERHLELVRQTVCDRVDQCCFLLDIYKMCLMAVWSVDYCQAIFDQYVIMFQISKREREFICAFGEAAAKQDQTLAAEQYERYEQLGGCMPFAVLRYIYPDFLWKQTRKGFTVHTGETIYLHGKQIIDGDILVETGATLWCEEAEITMDGAIRVQGGRVHFQNCEICVENCSQKYFITMTAGSSIMLTATVLDCQSLCGGIYQQKGSLLVKDSRLCRSARVPLVHFAGEYAEFQNTGLQNGLDGLLVFEDPAKVYIHDCRFVNGTRDYGGAIYSETFGRVRIRQCQFVECHAKYLGAAVYFQNYRCEQTISGCEVISDQNVQEAFFQNYKEGCQ
;
A
#
# COMPACT_ATOMS: atom_id res chain seq x y z
N MET A 1 -27.72 -22.13 19.27
CA MET A 1 -26.48 -21.54 19.83
C MET A 1 -25.86 -20.71 18.73
N GLU A 2 -26.37 -19.49 18.59
CA GLU A 2 -25.77 -18.47 17.71
C GLU A 2 -24.47 -18.04 18.37
N ARG A 3 -23.33 -18.34 17.73
CA ARG A 3 -22.05 -17.72 18.10
C ARG A 3 -22.12 -16.30 17.58
N GLU A 4 -22.09 -15.33 18.50
CA GLU A 4 -21.78 -13.94 18.19
C GLU A 4 -20.42 -13.90 17.48
N GLU A 5 -20.44 -13.77 16.15
CA GLU A 5 -19.25 -13.42 15.39
C GLU A 5 -18.83 -12.00 15.80
N ASN A 6 -17.62 -11.94 16.36
CA ASN A 6 -16.94 -10.75 16.83
C ASN A 6 -17.18 -9.52 15.96
N LYS A 7 -17.46 -8.39 16.61
CA LYS A 7 -17.34 -7.02 16.08
C LYS A 7 -15.87 -6.66 15.81
N GLY A 8 -15.16 -7.49 15.05
CA GLY A 8 -13.91 -7.10 14.40
C GLY A 8 -14.24 -6.22 13.21
N SER A 9 -13.53 -5.10 13.05
CA SER A 9 -13.53 -4.25 11.86
C SER A 9 -13.79 -5.08 10.60
N LEU A 10 -14.98 -4.95 9.99
CA LEU A 10 -15.32 -5.69 8.77
C LEU A 10 -14.28 -5.32 7.70
N VAL A 11 -13.42 -6.29 7.33
CA VAL A 11 -12.51 -6.11 6.20
C VAL A 11 -13.38 -5.84 4.98
N SER A 12 -13.14 -4.69 4.33
CA SER A 12 -13.94 -4.28 3.17
C SER A 12 -13.75 -5.26 2.03
N HIS A 13 -14.84 -5.60 1.34
CA HIS A 13 -14.75 -6.44 0.15
C HIS A 13 -13.81 -5.83 -0.92
N PRO A 14 -12.89 -6.60 -1.53
CA PRO A 14 -11.94 -6.10 -2.53
C PRO A 14 -12.59 -5.37 -3.71
N MET A 15 -13.77 -5.82 -4.13
CA MET A 15 -14.55 -5.20 -5.22
C MET A 15 -15.35 -3.94 -4.84
N ARG A 16 -15.24 -3.42 -3.61
CA ARG A 16 -16.07 -2.28 -3.14
C ARG A 16 -15.90 -1.01 -3.96
N GLU A 17 -14.68 -0.72 -4.40
CA GLU A 17 -14.34 0.48 -5.17
C GLU A 17 -14.63 0.34 -6.67
N ARG A 18 -15.10 -0.84 -7.13
CA ARG A 18 -15.50 -1.04 -8.52
C ARG A 18 -16.82 -0.32 -8.81
N SER A 19 -17.08 -0.05 -10.10
CA SER A 19 -18.30 0.64 -10.54
C SER A 19 -19.58 -0.07 -10.07
N ALA A 20 -20.69 0.68 -9.94
CA ALA A 20 -21.99 0.09 -9.55
C ALA A 20 -22.42 -1.05 -10.49
N ALA A 21 -22.23 -0.89 -11.80
CA ALA A 21 -22.52 -1.94 -12.78
C ALA A 21 -21.65 -3.18 -12.59
N TYR A 22 -20.37 -3.00 -12.22
CA TYR A 22 -19.48 -4.11 -11.90
C TYR A 22 -19.99 -4.88 -10.69
N ARG A 23 -20.25 -4.16 -9.58
CA ARG A 23 -20.71 -4.76 -8.32
C ARG A 23 -22.04 -5.48 -8.50
N TYR A 24 -22.94 -4.93 -9.32
CA TYR A 24 -24.21 -5.58 -9.67
C TYR A 24 -24.00 -6.96 -10.30
N ARG A 25 -23.16 -7.03 -11.33
CA ARG A 25 -22.88 -8.27 -12.05
C ARG A 25 -22.12 -9.28 -11.18
N TYR A 26 -21.18 -8.81 -10.36
CA TYR A 26 -20.48 -9.65 -9.39
C TYR A 26 -21.49 -10.31 -8.43
N CYS A 27 -22.36 -9.51 -7.79
CA CYS A 27 -23.39 -10.04 -6.90
C CYS A 27 -24.40 -10.94 -7.62
N PHE A 28 -24.82 -10.59 -8.83
CA PHE A 28 -25.68 -11.45 -9.64
C PHE A 28 -25.06 -12.86 -9.80
N GLY A 29 -23.77 -12.93 -10.15
CA GLY A 29 -23.07 -14.20 -10.31
C GLY A 29 -23.06 -15.04 -9.02
N LEU A 30 -22.81 -14.40 -7.87
CA LEU A 30 -22.91 -15.05 -6.56
C LEU A 30 -24.35 -15.50 -6.25
N GLY A 31 -25.33 -14.69 -6.67
CA GLY A 31 -26.76 -14.96 -6.52
C GLY A 31 -27.23 -16.20 -7.28
N VAL A 32 -26.60 -16.57 -8.39
CA VAL A 32 -26.90 -17.84 -9.08
C VAL A 32 -26.71 -19.03 -8.14
N LEU A 33 -25.64 -19.04 -7.34
CA LEU A 33 -25.43 -20.07 -6.33
C LEU A 33 -26.39 -19.92 -5.15
N ALA A 34 -26.52 -18.72 -4.58
CA ALA A 34 -27.30 -18.54 -3.36
C ALA A 34 -28.82 -18.67 -3.58
N MET A 35 -29.32 -18.34 -4.77
CA MET A 35 -30.74 -18.14 -5.06
C MET A 35 -31.31 -19.08 -6.13
N GLY A 36 -30.49 -19.83 -6.86
CA GLY A 36 -30.96 -20.69 -7.96
C GLY A 36 -31.57 -22.03 -7.50
N ASN A 37 -31.48 -22.38 -6.21
CA ASN A 37 -32.06 -23.61 -5.66
C ASN A 37 -32.71 -23.36 -4.29
N MET A 38 -33.89 -23.94 -4.06
CA MET A 38 -34.65 -23.74 -2.81
C MET A 38 -33.86 -24.15 -1.55
N ARG A 39 -33.04 -25.21 -1.61
CA ARG A 39 -32.20 -25.63 -0.49
C ARG A 39 -31.04 -24.66 -0.28
N ALA A 40 -30.41 -24.20 -1.36
CA ALA A 40 -29.33 -23.21 -1.30
C ALA A 40 -29.82 -21.89 -0.69
N ILE A 41 -31.02 -21.43 -1.05
CA ILE A 41 -31.64 -20.23 -0.46
C ILE A 41 -31.72 -20.36 1.06
N MET A 42 -32.25 -21.48 1.57
CA MET A 42 -32.42 -21.67 3.01
C MET A 42 -31.10 -21.65 3.79
N GLU A 43 -29.99 -22.06 3.17
CA GLU A 43 -28.70 -22.19 3.83
C GLU A 43 -27.81 -20.95 3.63
N LEU A 44 -27.84 -20.34 2.45
CA LEU A 44 -26.82 -19.39 2.00
C LEU A 44 -27.30 -17.95 1.96
N GLN A 45 -28.62 -17.72 1.99
CA GLN A 45 -29.21 -16.38 1.97
C GLN A 45 -28.61 -15.43 3.02
N PRO A 46 -28.40 -15.83 4.30
CA PRO A 46 -27.83 -14.91 5.30
C PRO A 46 -26.42 -14.44 4.94
N TYR A 47 -25.59 -15.30 4.34
CA TYR A 47 -24.24 -14.92 3.90
C TYR A 47 -24.29 -14.05 2.64
N TYR A 48 -25.11 -14.43 1.67
CA TYR A 48 -25.29 -13.66 0.44
C TYR A 48 -25.82 -12.24 0.71
N GLU A 49 -26.77 -12.07 1.62
CA GLU A 49 -27.26 -10.76 2.04
C GLU A 49 -26.17 -9.88 2.67
N ARG A 50 -25.22 -10.47 3.41
CA ARG A 50 -24.07 -9.73 3.94
C ARG A 50 -23.19 -9.18 2.82
N LEU A 51 -22.95 -9.98 1.78
CA LEU A 51 -22.17 -9.56 0.60
C LEU A 51 -22.90 -8.48 -0.20
N LEU A 52 -24.21 -8.64 -0.38
CA LEU A 52 -25.07 -7.64 -1.00
C LEU A 52 -24.98 -6.29 -0.28
N ARG A 53 -25.09 -6.26 1.05
CA ARG A 53 -24.91 -5.01 1.82
C ARG A 53 -23.49 -4.42 1.68
N GLN A 54 -22.50 -5.30 1.51
CA GLN A 54 -21.10 -5.03 1.14
C GLN A 54 -20.97 -4.15 -0.12
N LEU A 55 -21.55 -4.66 -1.19
CA LEU A 55 -21.24 -4.28 -2.57
C LEU A 55 -22.35 -3.47 -3.26
N LEU A 56 -23.59 -3.66 -2.84
CA LEU A 56 -24.80 -3.12 -3.44
C LEU A 56 -25.69 -2.52 -2.35
N PRO A 57 -25.43 -1.30 -1.86
CA PRO A 57 -26.23 -0.72 -0.78
C PRO A 57 -27.69 -0.43 -1.17
N ASP A 58 -28.03 -0.44 -2.47
CA ASP A 58 -29.37 -0.17 -2.99
C ASP A 58 -30.25 -1.45 -2.98
N GLN A 59 -31.33 -1.41 -2.21
CA GLN A 59 -32.23 -2.55 -1.99
C GLN A 59 -33.05 -2.91 -3.24
N ASP A 60 -33.34 -1.95 -4.12
CA ASP A 60 -34.12 -2.21 -5.35
C ASP A 60 -33.35 -3.15 -6.29
N GLN A 61 -32.01 -3.07 -6.26
CA GLN A 61 -31.13 -3.95 -7.02
C GLN A 61 -31.17 -5.40 -6.53
N TYR A 62 -31.50 -5.65 -5.26
CA TYR A 62 -31.61 -7.01 -4.72
C TYR A 62 -32.78 -7.77 -5.34
N ALA A 63 -33.93 -7.11 -5.40
CA ALA A 63 -35.13 -7.66 -6.03
C ALA A 63 -34.92 -7.86 -7.54
N GLN A 64 -34.17 -6.96 -8.17
CA GLN A 64 -33.82 -7.10 -9.58
C GLN A 64 -32.95 -8.33 -9.84
N ILE A 65 -31.96 -8.64 -9.00
CA ILE A 65 -31.13 -9.85 -9.18
C ILE A 65 -32.00 -11.11 -9.19
N ILE A 66 -32.98 -11.22 -8.28
CA ILE A 66 -33.89 -12.39 -8.23
C ILE A 66 -34.71 -12.48 -9.53
N THR A 67 -35.18 -11.33 -10.01
CA THR A 67 -35.95 -11.23 -11.25
C THR A 67 -35.11 -11.66 -12.45
N ASP A 68 -33.87 -11.18 -12.54
CA ASP A 68 -32.94 -11.47 -13.62
C ASP A 68 -32.50 -12.95 -13.63
N ILE A 69 -32.31 -13.57 -12.46
CA ILE A 69 -32.00 -15.00 -12.34
C ILE A 69 -33.15 -15.85 -12.91
N ASN A 70 -34.40 -15.44 -12.66
CA ASN A 70 -35.57 -16.19 -13.12
C ASN A 70 -35.90 -15.97 -14.60
N ASN A 71 -35.62 -14.77 -15.14
CA ASN A 71 -36.10 -14.37 -16.47
C ASN A 71 -34.99 -14.30 -17.55
N ASP A 72 -33.76 -13.97 -17.18
CA ASP A 72 -32.68 -13.60 -18.13
C ASP A 72 -31.31 -14.18 -17.72
N LEU A 73 -31.27 -15.41 -17.19
CA LEU A 73 -30.07 -16.03 -16.61
C LEU A 73 -28.88 -16.06 -17.58
N GLU A 74 -29.07 -16.64 -18.78
CA GLU A 74 -27.97 -16.83 -19.74
C GLU A 74 -27.34 -15.51 -20.17
N ARG A 75 -28.18 -14.49 -20.43
CA ARG A 75 -27.73 -13.15 -20.80
C ARG A 75 -26.89 -12.53 -19.68
N HIS A 76 -27.32 -12.65 -18.44
CA HIS A 76 -26.59 -12.08 -17.32
C HIS A 76 -25.33 -12.86 -16.97
N LEU A 77 -25.30 -14.19 -17.12
CA LEU A 77 -24.07 -14.97 -17.00
C LEU A 77 -22.99 -14.53 -17.99
N GLU A 78 -23.37 -14.24 -19.23
CA GLU A 78 -22.43 -13.68 -20.21
C GLU A 78 -21.92 -12.29 -19.79
N LEU A 79 -22.78 -11.46 -19.20
CA LEU A 79 -22.34 -10.17 -18.63
C LEU A 79 -21.40 -10.36 -17.43
N VAL A 80 -21.62 -11.36 -16.58
CA VAL A 80 -20.68 -11.71 -15.49
C VAL A 80 -19.32 -12.07 -16.09
N ARG A 81 -19.29 -12.96 -17.08
CA ARG A 81 -18.06 -13.39 -17.77
C ARG A 81 -17.29 -12.21 -18.37
N GLN A 82 -18.00 -11.25 -18.97
CA GLN A 82 -17.40 -10.06 -19.58
C GLN A 82 -16.90 -9.05 -18.54
N THR A 83 -17.50 -9.02 -17.35
CA THR A 83 -17.24 -8.01 -16.32
C THR A 83 -16.14 -8.44 -15.36
N VAL A 84 -16.22 -9.68 -14.88
CA VAL A 84 -15.21 -10.28 -14.00
C VAL A 84 -14.10 -10.86 -14.90
N CYS A 85 -13.36 -9.95 -15.54
CA CYS A 85 -12.36 -10.30 -16.55
C CYS A 85 -10.92 -10.38 -15.99
N ASP A 86 -10.63 -9.62 -14.94
CA ASP A 86 -9.32 -9.64 -14.29
C ASP A 86 -9.11 -10.98 -13.55
N ARG A 87 -7.93 -11.59 -13.69
CA ARG A 87 -7.66 -12.91 -13.11
C ARG A 87 -7.78 -12.93 -11.59
N VAL A 88 -7.33 -11.87 -10.92
CA VAL A 88 -7.48 -11.69 -9.48
C VAL A 88 -8.96 -11.64 -9.10
N ASP A 89 -9.77 -10.88 -9.83
CA ASP A 89 -11.20 -10.75 -9.58
C ASP A 89 -11.93 -12.07 -9.78
N GLN A 90 -11.56 -12.85 -10.81
CA GLN A 90 -12.11 -14.19 -11.06
C GLN A 90 -11.81 -15.14 -9.91
N CYS A 91 -10.58 -15.12 -9.39
CA CYS A 91 -10.21 -15.95 -8.24
C CYS A 91 -10.88 -15.46 -6.94
N CYS A 92 -11.01 -14.15 -6.73
CA CYS A 92 -11.76 -13.58 -5.59
C CYS A 92 -13.23 -14.01 -5.65
N PHE A 93 -13.87 -13.91 -6.81
CA PHE A 93 -15.23 -14.39 -7.06
C PHE A 93 -15.39 -15.86 -6.72
N LEU A 94 -14.45 -16.70 -7.15
CA LEU A 94 -14.48 -18.13 -6.87
C LEU A 94 -14.19 -18.46 -5.41
N LEU A 95 -13.39 -17.67 -4.71
CA LEU A 95 -13.21 -17.80 -3.25
C LEU A 95 -14.51 -17.48 -2.51
N ASP A 96 -15.28 -16.47 -2.94
CA ASP A 96 -16.61 -16.19 -2.38
C ASP A 96 -17.60 -17.33 -2.64
N ILE A 97 -17.67 -17.82 -3.88
CA ILE A 97 -18.48 -18.98 -4.27
C ILE A 97 -18.10 -20.20 -3.42
N TYR A 98 -16.80 -20.51 -3.33
CA TYR A 98 -16.34 -21.68 -2.59
C TYR A 98 -16.58 -21.55 -1.08
N LYS A 99 -16.44 -20.35 -0.52
CA LYS A 99 -16.80 -20.07 0.88
C LYS A 99 -18.28 -20.34 1.15
N MET A 100 -19.17 -20.00 0.20
CA MET A 100 -20.59 -20.41 0.28
C MET A 100 -20.77 -21.93 0.12
N CYS A 101 -20.03 -22.58 -0.77
CA CYS A 101 -20.06 -24.04 -0.90
C CYS A 101 -19.71 -24.74 0.42
N LEU A 102 -18.72 -24.23 1.17
CA LEU A 102 -18.31 -24.76 2.47
C LEU A 102 -19.38 -24.58 3.57
N MET A 103 -20.34 -23.68 3.39
CA MET A 103 -21.47 -23.48 4.30
C MET A 103 -22.67 -24.38 3.98
N ALA A 104 -22.73 -24.95 2.77
CA ALA A 104 -23.84 -25.78 2.34
C ALA A 104 -23.82 -27.15 3.02
N VAL A 105 -24.98 -27.64 3.46
CA VAL A 105 -25.15 -28.97 4.06
C VAL A 105 -26.09 -29.83 3.22
N TRP A 106 -27.18 -29.24 2.69
CA TRP A 106 -28.19 -29.94 1.89
C TRP A 106 -28.12 -29.62 0.40
N SER A 107 -27.44 -28.55 0.03
CA SER A 107 -27.26 -28.08 -1.34
C SER A 107 -25.84 -28.31 -1.90
N VAL A 108 -25.03 -29.18 -1.25
CA VAL A 108 -23.62 -29.41 -1.59
C VAL A 108 -23.40 -29.73 -3.07
N ASP A 109 -24.13 -30.70 -3.63
CA ASP A 109 -23.98 -31.10 -5.04
C ASP A 109 -24.31 -29.96 -6.00
N TYR A 110 -25.33 -29.15 -5.66
CA TYR A 110 -25.71 -27.98 -6.43
C TYR A 110 -24.63 -26.90 -6.38
N CYS A 111 -24.16 -26.55 -5.18
CA CYS A 111 -23.12 -25.55 -4.97
C CYS A 111 -21.81 -25.94 -5.68
N GLN A 112 -21.42 -27.21 -5.58
CA GLN A 112 -20.23 -27.72 -6.27
C GLN A 112 -20.38 -27.67 -7.79
N ALA A 113 -21.55 -28.02 -8.34
CA ALA A 113 -21.80 -27.92 -9.77
C ALA A 113 -21.71 -26.47 -10.28
N ILE A 114 -22.27 -25.50 -9.53
CA ILE A 114 -22.16 -24.08 -9.88
C ILE A 114 -20.71 -23.59 -9.80
N PHE A 115 -19.95 -23.98 -8.77
CA PHE A 115 -18.53 -23.67 -8.67
C PHE A 115 -17.75 -24.21 -9.89
N ASP A 116 -17.98 -25.47 -10.27
CA ASP A 116 -17.33 -26.09 -11.42
C ASP A 116 -17.69 -25.42 -12.75
N GLN A 117 -18.95 -24.96 -12.91
CA GLN A 117 -19.36 -24.18 -14.07
C GLN A 117 -18.60 -22.85 -14.16
N TYR A 118 -18.45 -22.13 -13.05
CA TYR A 118 -17.68 -20.88 -13.03
C TYR A 118 -16.17 -21.10 -13.29
N VAL A 119 -15.60 -22.19 -12.77
CA VAL A 119 -14.22 -22.60 -13.06
C VAL A 119 -14.01 -22.80 -14.56
N ILE A 120 -14.95 -23.46 -15.24
CA ILE A 120 -14.93 -23.66 -16.69
C ILE A 120 -15.11 -22.32 -17.42
N MET A 121 -16.11 -21.53 -17.02
CA MET A 121 -16.45 -20.25 -17.65
C MET A 121 -15.30 -19.24 -17.62
N PHE A 122 -14.57 -19.16 -16.51
CA PHE A 122 -13.40 -18.29 -16.36
C PHE A 122 -12.08 -18.91 -16.83
N GLN A 123 -12.10 -20.17 -17.30
CA GLN A 123 -10.90 -20.91 -17.72
C GLN A 123 -9.83 -20.91 -16.62
N ILE A 124 -10.23 -21.29 -15.41
CA ILE A 124 -9.35 -21.36 -14.25
C ILE A 124 -8.47 -22.59 -14.39
N SER A 125 -7.17 -22.39 -14.20
CA SER A 125 -6.21 -23.48 -14.27
C SER A 125 -6.43 -24.48 -13.11
N LYS A 126 -5.99 -25.72 -13.31
CA LYS A 126 -6.00 -26.74 -12.24
C LYS A 126 -5.29 -26.23 -10.97
N ARG A 127 -4.18 -25.51 -11.15
CA ARG A 127 -3.40 -24.92 -10.05
C ARG A 127 -4.20 -23.89 -9.25
N GLU A 128 -4.84 -22.95 -9.94
CA GLU A 128 -5.67 -21.91 -9.30
C GLU A 128 -6.85 -22.53 -8.57
N ARG A 129 -7.53 -23.51 -9.18
CA ARG A 129 -8.62 -24.24 -8.54
C ARG A 129 -8.16 -24.94 -7.26
N GLU A 130 -7.05 -25.67 -7.32
CA GLU A 130 -6.48 -26.35 -6.15
C GLU A 130 -6.17 -25.35 -5.02
N PHE A 131 -5.59 -24.20 -5.35
CA PHE A 131 -5.34 -23.13 -4.38
C PHE A 131 -6.63 -22.57 -3.77
N ILE A 132 -7.61 -22.20 -4.60
CA ILE A 132 -8.90 -21.65 -4.15
C ILE A 132 -9.57 -22.61 -3.16
N CYS A 133 -9.63 -23.91 -3.49
CA CYS A 133 -10.24 -24.90 -2.63
C CYS A 133 -9.45 -25.11 -1.33
N ALA A 134 -8.14 -25.32 -1.42
CA ALA A 134 -7.32 -25.64 -0.26
C ALA A 134 -7.17 -24.44 0.70
N PHE A 135 -6.97 -23.23 0.17
CA PHE A 135 -6.93 -22.01 0.98
C PHE A 135 -8.30 -21.70 1.59
N GLY A 136 -9.39 -21.82 0.82
CA GLY A 136 -10.75 -21.62 1.31
C GLY A 136 -11.12 -22.57 2.46
N GLU A 137 -10.72 -23.84 2.37
CA GLU A 137 -10.91 -24.81 3.46
C GLU A 137 -10.09 -24.46 4.70
N ALA A 138 -8.82 -24.08 4.54
CA ALA A 138 -7.97 -23.66 5.65
C ALA A 138 -8.54 -22.42 6.35
N ALA A 139 -9.00 -21.42 5.57
CA ALA A 139 -9.67 -20.23 6.07
C ALA A 139 -10.95 -20.56 6.85
N ALA A 140 -11.79 -21.46 6.32
CA ALA A 140 -13.03 -21.88 6.99
C ALA A 140 -12.76 -22.61 8.32
N LYS A 141 -11.65 -23.36 8.39
CA LYS A 141 -11.19 -24.04 9.61
C LYS A 141 -10.40 -23.13 10.55
N GLN A 142 -10.11 -21.89 10.15
CA GLN A 142 -9.22 -20.95 10.86
C GLN A 142 -7.82 -21.56 11.11
N ASP A 143 -7.34 -22.35 10.16
CA ASP A 143 -6.03 -23.00 10.23
C ASP A 143 -4.97 -22.14 9.55
N GLN A 144 -4.29 -21.33 10.37
CA GLN A 144 -3.27 -20.39 9.92
C GLN A 144 -2.08 -21.07 9.23
N THR A 145 -1.64 -22.21 9.77
CA THR A 145 -0.48 -22.94 9.26
C THR A 145 -0.79 -23.51 7.89
N LEU A 146 -1.92 -24.19 7.75
CA LEU A 146 -2.32 -24.77 6.47
C LEU A 146 -2.58 -23.67 5.43
N ALA A 147 -3.23 -22.57 5.81
CA ALA A 147 -3.48 -21.45 4.89
C ALA A 147 -2.16 -20.87 4.35
N ALA A 148 -1.16 -20.71 5.23
CA ALA A 148 0.16 -20.19 4.85
C ALA A 148 0.90 -21.16 3.91
N GLU A 149 0.86 -22.47 4.19
CA GLU A 149 1.44 -23.50 3.32
C GLU A 149 0.78 -23.54 1.93
N GLN A 150 -0.55 -23.44 1.85
CA GLN A 150 -1.25 -23.41 0.56
C GLN A 150 -0.90 -22.17 -0.25
N TYR A 151 -0.78 -21.02 0.41
CA TYR A 151 -0.38 -19.79 -0.25
C TYR A 151 1.08 -19.82 -0.73
N GLU A 152 2.00 -20.29 0.12
CA GLU A 152 3.41 -20.44 -0.25
C GLU A 152 3.57 -21.39 -1.45
N ARG A 153 2.87 -22.53 -1.46
CA ARG A 153 2.87 -23.46 -2.59
C ARG A 153 2.34 -22.81 -3.87
N TYR A 154 1.27 -22.01 -3.75
CA TYR A 154 0.72 -21.29 -4.90
C TYR A 154 1.72 -20.27 -5.47
N GLU A 155 2.42 -19.53 -4.60
CA GLU A 155 3.45 -18.57 -4.99
C GLU A 155 4.66 -19.25 -5.66
N GLN A 156 5.18 -20.34 -5.07
CA GLN A 156 6.32 -21.09 -5.62
C GLN A 156 6.08 -21.60 -7.04
N LEU A 157 4.82 -21.86 -7.39
CA LEU A 157 4.45 -22.28 -8.73
C LEU A 157 4.28 -21.11 -9.71
N GLY A 158 4.43 -19.86 -9.26
CA GLY A 158 4.22 -18.63 -10.03
C GLY A 158 2.81 -18.05 -9.88
N GLY A 159 2.14 -18.30 -8.75
CA GLY A 159 0.86 -17.71 -8.41
C GLY A 159 1.02 -16.38 -7.69
N CYS A 160 0.10 -15.46 -7.95
CA CYS A 160 0.03 -14.21 -7.22
C CYS A 160 -1.42 -13.96 -6.87
N MET A 161 -1.70 -13.84 -5.57
CA MET A 161 -2.99 -13.38 -5.05
C MET A 161 -2.71 -12.20 -4.13
N PRO A 162 -3.35 -11.03 -4.34
CA PRO A 162 -3.15 -9.88 -3.46
C PRO A 162 -3.53 -10.21 -2.02
N PHE A 163 -2.73 -9.70 -1.08
CA PHE A 163 -2.92 -9.95 0.34
C PHE A 163 -4.27 -9.41 0.85
N ALA A 164 -4.77 -8.30 0.29
CA ALA A 164 -6.13 -7.81 0.50
C ALA A 164 -7.21 -8.89 0.28
N VAL A 165 -7.10 -9.69 -0.78
CA VAL A 165 -8.07 -10.75 -1.09
C VAL A 165 -7.95 -11.88 -0.08
N LEU A 166 -6.72 -12.27 0.28
CA LEU A 166 -6.48 -13.32 1.27
C LEU A 166 -7.01 -12.93 2.65
N ARG A 167 -6.74 -11.69 3.10
CA ARG A 167 -7.27 -11.14 4.35
C ARG A 167 -8.76 -10.90 4.32
N TYR A 168 -9.33 -10.58 3.16
CA TYR A 168 -10.78 -10.53 3.02
C TYR A 168 -11.41 -11.90 3.28
N ILE A 169 -10.85 -12.97 2.70
CA ILE A 169 -11.35 -14.34 2.89
C ILE A 169 -11.08 -14.86 4.30
N TYR A 170 -9.87 -14.59 4.82
CA TYR A 170 -9.40 -14.94 6.16
C TYR A 170 -8.77 -13.71 6.86
N PRO A 171 -9.54 -12.93 7.63
CA PRO A 171 -9.11 -11.66 8.25
C PRO A 171 -7.81 -11.69 9.05
N ASP A 172 -7.59 -12.79 9.79
CA ASP A 172 -6.42 -13.00 10.64
C ASP A 172 -5.27 -13.68 9.90
N PHE A 173 -5.35 -13.81 8.57
CA PHE A 173 -4.31 -14.45 7.78
C PHE A 173 -2.98 -13.70 7.89
N LEU A 174 -1.97 -14.41 8.42
CA LEU A 174 -0.59 -13.98 8.55
C LEU A 174 0.33 -14.87 7.74
N TRP A 175 0.89 -14.33 6.66
CA TRP A 175 1.93 -15.02 5.90
C TRP A 175 3.23 -14.24 5.98
N LYS A 176 4.28 -14.96 6.36
CA LYS A 176 5.63 -14.44 6.54
C LYS A 176 6.56 -15.12 5.55
N GLN A 177 7.28 -14.30 4.80
CA GLN A 177 8.32 -14.76 3.90
C GLN A 177 9.66 -14.21 4.33
N THR A 178 10.66 -15.09 4.41
CA THR A 178 12.05 -14.72 4.70
C THR A 178 12.87 -14.89 3.44
N ARG A 179 13.58 -13.86 3.00
CA ARG A 179 14.45 -13.89 1.82
C ARG A 179 15.81 -13.29 2.16
N LYS A 180 16.85 -13.73 1.43
CA LYS A 180 18.12 -13.00 1.40
C LYS A 180 18.00 -11.77 0.51
N GLY A 181 18.96 -10.84 0.62
CA GLY A 181 19.12 -9.75 -0.34
C GLY A 181 19.17 -10.27 -1.78
N PHE A 182 18.58 -9.52 -2.71
CA PHE A 182 18.38 -9.94 -4.09
C PHE A 182 18.49 -8.77 -5.07
N THR A 183 18.60 -9.08 -6.36
CA THR A 183 18.63 -8.08 -7.43
C THR A 183 17.33 -8.14 -8.23
N VAL A 184 16.71 -6.99 -8.47
CA VAL A 184 15.63 -6.82 -9.46
C VAL A 184 16.32 -6.50 -10.79
N HIS A 185 16.27 -7.43 -11.73
CA HIS A 185 17.05 -7.34 -12.96
C HIS A 185 16.44 -6.36 -13.96
N THR A 186 17.24 -5.93 -14.92
CA THR A 186 16.85 -4.99 -15.98
C THR A 186 15.53 -5.38 -16.65
N GLY A 187 14.54 -4.47 -16.60
CA GLY A 187 13.20 -4.65 -17.17
C GLY A 187 12.24 -5.53 -16.35
N GLU A 188 12.70 -6.10 -15.23
CA GLU A 188 11.90 -6.91 -14.32
C GLU A 188 11.05 -6.03 -13.39
N THR A 189 9.92 -6.58 -12.95
CA THR A 189 9.18 -6.02 -11.81
C THR A 189 9.02 -7.10 -10.74
N ILE A 190 9.55 -6.84 -9.55
CA ILE A 190 9.34 -7.70 -8.38
C ILE A 190 8.27 -7.06 -7.50
N TYR A 191 7.26 -7.87 -7.14
CA TYR A 191 6.18 -7.49 -6.24
C TYR A 191 6.42 -8.08 -4.85
N LEU A 192 6.37 -7.24 -3.82
CA LEU A 192 6.42 -7.65 -2.41
C LEU A 192 5.10 -7.27 -1.71
N HIS A 193 4.55 -8.19 -0.93
CA HIS A 193 3.31 -7.99 -0.16
C HIS A 193 3.32 -8.83 1.11
N GLY A 194 2.41 -8.55 2.05
CA GLY A 194 2.35 -9.27 3.32
C GLY A 194 3.62 -9.08 4.17
N LYS A 195 3.93 -10.03 5.06
CA LYS A 195 5.08 -9.89 5.96
C LYS A 195 6.37 -10.40 5.32
N GLN A 196 7.33 -9.50 5.14
CA GLN A 196 8.61 -9.76 4.48
C GLN A 196 9.75 -9.54 5.47
N ILE A 197 10.61 -10.54 5.62
CA ILE A 197 11.89 -10.41 6.33
C ILE A 197 13.02 -10.56 5.33
N ILE A 198 13.79 -9.50 5.15
CA ILE A 198 14.85 -9.42 4.15
C ILE A 198 16.19 -9.26 4.85
N ASP A 199 17.06 -10.25 4.67
CA ASP A 199 18.42 -10.28 5.21
C ASP A 199 19.43 -10.10 4.08
N GLY A 200 19.86 -8.86 3.87
CA GLY A 200 20.78 -8.42 2.84
C GLY A 200 20.23 -7.25 2.01
N ASP A 201 21.09 -6.72 1.15
CA ASP A 201 20.76 -5.57 0.30
C ASP A 201 19.85 -5.96 -0.88
N ILE A 202 18.99 -5.02 -1.30
CA ILE A 202 18.25 -5.11 -2.56
C ILE A 202 18.89 -4.17 -3.59
N LEU A 203 19.20 -4.69 -4.77
CA LEU A 203 19.66 -3.89 -5.91
C LEU A 203 18.56 -3.80 -6.95
N VAL A 204 18.23 -2.58 -7.40
CA VAL A 204 17.23 -2.34 -8.46
C VAL A 204 17.93 -1.78 -9.68
N GLU A 205 18.06 -2.59 -10.72
CA GLU A 205 18.78 -2.24 -11.96
C GLU A 205 18.01 -1.28 -12.87
N THR A 206 18.63 -0.94 -14.00
CA THR A 206 18.06 0.00 -14.97
C THR A 206 16.75 -0.53 -15.58
N GLY A 207 15.71 0.30 -15.57
CA GLY A 207 14.38 -0.10 -16.05
C GLY A 207 13.66 -1.12 -15.16
N ALA A 208 14.29 -1.61 -14.10
CA ALA A 208 13.68 -2.52 -13.14
C ALA A 208 12.74 -1.76 -12.19
N THR A 209 11.76 -2.47 -11.62
CA THR A 209 10.79 -1.89 -10.67
C THR A 209 10.64 -2.78 -9.44
N LEU A 210 10.92 -2.23 -8.26
CA LEU A 210 10.51 -2.83 -7.00
C LEU A 210 9.16 -2.25 -6.58
N TRP A 211 8.13 -3.08 -6.53
CA TRP A 211 6.77 -2.68 -6.15
C TRP A 211 6.36 -3.37 -4.85
N CYS A 212 6.20 -2.60 -3.79
CA CYS A 212 5.77 -3.10 -2.49
C CYS A 212 4.38 -2.56 -2.20
N GLU A 213 3.43 -3.45 -1.93
CA GLU A 213 2.05 -3.10 -1.68
C GLU A 213 1.47 -3.90 -0.53
N GLU A 214 0.85 -3.23 0.45
CA GLU A 214 0.28 -3.87 1.65
C GLU A 214 1.30 -4.78 2.35
N ALA A 215 2.52 -4.28 2.49
CA ALA A 215 3.67 -5.05 2.97
C ALA A 215 4.14 -4.56 4.34
N GLU A 216 4.38 -5.50 5.26
CA GLU A 216 5.14 -5.29 6.50
C GLU A 216 6.56 -5.79 6.27
N ILE A 217 7.50 -4.87 6.06
CA ILE A 217 8.88 -5.19 5.67
C ILE A 217 9.82 -4.95 6.86
N THR A 218 10.44 -6.02 7.33
CA THR A 218 11.56 -5.98 8.26
C THR A 218 12.84 -6.24 7.49
N MET A 219 13.83 -5.35 7.57
CA MET A 219 15.03 -5.45 6.74
C MET A 219 16.32 -5.25 7.55
N ASP A 220 17.25 -6.20 7.40
CA ASP A 220 18.68 -6.07 7.73
C ASP A 220 19.42 -5.84 6.41
N GLY A 221 19.59 -4.57 6.03
CA GLY A 221 20.17 -4.21 4.73
C GLY A 221 19.67 -2.87 4.21
N ALA A 222 20.04 -2.57 2.96
CA ALA A 222 19.64 -1.35 2.27
C ALA A 222 19.13 -1.62 0.85
N ILE A 223 18.41 -0.65 0.29
CA ILE A 223 17.91 -0.65 -1.09
C ILE A 223 18.77 0.30 -1.92
N ARG A 224 19.41 -0.21 -2.96
CA ARG A 224 20.21 0.56 -3.92
C ARG A 224 19.51 0.58 -5.27
N VAL A 225 19.30 1.77 -5.81
CA VAL A 225 18.60 1.97 -7.09
C VAL A 225 19.58 2.52 -8.12
N GLN A 226 19.79 1.76 -9.19
CA GLN A 226 20.72 2.01 -10.29
C GLN A 226 19.99 2.03 -11.64
N GLY A 227 19.12 3.02 -11.82
CA GLY A 227 18.37 3.25 -13.06
C GLY A 227 16.92 2.76 -13.04
N GLY A 228 16.47 2.17 -11.93
CA GLY A 228 15.13 1.63 -11.78
C GLY A 228 14.14 2.56 -11.09
N ARG A 229 13.09 1.94 -10.52
CA ARG A 229 12.01 2.58 -9.76
C ARG A 229 11.73 1.79 -8.48
N VAL A 230 11.31 2.52 -7.44
CA VAL A 230 10.85 1.92 -6.20
C VAL A 230 9.52 2.54 -5.80
N HIS A 231 8.53 1.69 -5.54
CA HIS A 231 7.19 2.06 -5.12
C HIS A 231 6.83 1.34 -3.83
N PHE A 232 6.41 2.11 -2.82
CA PHE A 232 5.81 1.60 -1.60
C PHE A 232 4.40 2.18 -1.46
N GLN A 233 3.42 1.30 -1.29
CA GLN A 233 2.02 1.66 -1.12
C GLN A 233 1.43 0.88 0.04
N ASN A 234 0.87 1.58 1.03
CA ASN A 234 0.31 0.95 2.23
C ASN A 234 1.32 0.02 2.94
N CYS A 235 2.59 0.44 3.04
CA CYS A 235 3.65 -0.37 3.64
C CYS A 235 4.03 0.10 5.04
N GLU A 236 4.44 -0.83 5.90
CA GLU A 236 5.17 -0.55 7.14
C GLU A 236 6.57 -1.14 7.03
N ILE A 237 7.59 -0.27 7.02
CA ILE A 237 8.99 -0.65 6.81
C ILE A 237 9.76 -0.35 8.09
N CYS A 238 10.43 -1.38 8.60
CA CYS A 238 11.23 -1.34 9.82
C CYS A 238 12.65 -1.79 9.49
N VAL A 239 13.62 -0.87 9.61
CA VAL A 239 15.04 -1.17 9.42
C VAL A 239 15.60 -1.69 10.74
N GLU A 240 15.99 -2.96 10.80
CA GLU A 240 16.61 -3.56 11.99
C GLU A 240 18.12 -3.39 12.03
N ASN A 241 18.73 -3.30 10.85
CA ASN A 241 20.16 -3.03 10.69
C ASN A 241 20.42 -2.49 9.28
N CYS A 242 21.43 -1.63 9.15
CA CYS A 242 21.81 -1.04 7.88
C CYS A 242 23.30 -0.64 7.92
N SER A 243 24.09 -1.28 7.07
CA SER A 243 25.52 -0.94 6.90
C SER A 243 25.75 0.34 6.10
N GLN A 244 24.71 0.85 5.45
CA GLN A 244 24.76 2.03 4.60
C GLN A 244 24.36 3.29 5.36
N LYS A 245 24.78 4.45 4.85
CA LYS A 245 24.41 5.75 5.43
C LYS A 245 22.89 5.99 5.35
N TYR A 246 22.24 5.49 4.31
CA TYR A 246 20.80 5.62 4.07
C TYR A 246 20.18 4.27 3.71
N PHE A 247 18.95 4.03 4.16
CA PHE A 247 18.18 2.85 3.83
C PHE A 247 17.92 2.72 2.33
N ILE A 248 17.47 3.80 1.68
CA ILE A 248 17.30 3.85 0.22
C ILE A 248 18.32 4.81 -0.38
N THR A 249 19.12 4.33 -1.33
CA THR A 249 20.10 5.15 -2.07
C THR A 249 19.82 5.06 -3.56
N MET A 250 19.52 6.20 -4.20
CA MET A 250 19.35 6.30 -5.65
C MET A 250 20.31 7.32 -6.27
N THR A 251 21.28 6.81 -7.02
CA THR A 251 22.28 7.63 -7.74
C THR A 251 21.94 7.79 -9.22
N ALA A 252 21.17 6.86 -9.76
CA ALA A 252 20.56 6.90 -11.08
C ALA A 252 19.18 6.25 -11.00
N GLY A 253 18.20 6.75 -11.74
CA GLY A 253 16.83 6.24 -11.69
C GLY A 253 15.81 7.31 -11.99
N SER A 254 14.55 6.88 -12.10
CA SER A 254 13.47 7.78 -12.48
C SER A 254 12.66 8.26 -11.27
N SER A 255 12.29 7.37 -10.36
CA SER A 255 11.45 7.77 -9.23
C SER A 255 11.51 6.84 -8.02
N ILE A 256 11.41 7.45 -6.84
CA ILE A 256 11.00 6.78 -5.60
C ILE A 256 9.63 7.34 -5.21
N MET A 257 8.67 6.46 -4.91
CA MET A 257 7.32 6.83 -4.49
C MET A 257 6.93 6.09 -3.21
N LEU A 258 6.50 6.85 -2.20
CA LEU A 258 5.95 6.35 -0.94
C LEU A 258 4.54 6.93 -0.79
N THR A 259 3.53 6.06 -0.74
CA THR A 259 2.13 6.44 -0.50
C THR A 259 1.60 5.66 0.69
N ALA A 260 0.99 6.34 1.65
CA ALA A 260 0.42 5.71 2.85
C ALA A 260 1.42 4.75 3.54
N THR A 261 2.70 5.15 3.58
CA THR A 261 3.82 4.28 4.00
C THR A 261 4.47 4.80 5.27
N VAL A 262 4.75 3.89 6.21
CA VAL A 262 5.61 4.16 7.37
C VAL A 262 7.01 3.64 7.06
N LEU A 263 8.01 4.50 7.16
CA LEU A 263 9.42 4.12 7.09
C LEU A 263 10.11 4.50 8.40
N ASP A 264 10.55 3.49 9.13
CA ASP A 264 11.22 3.65 10.41
C ASP A 264 12.67 3.15 10.35
N CYS A 265 13.61 4.09 10.42
CA CYS A 265 15.03 3.79 10.34
C CYS A 265 15.66 3.41 11.69
N GLN A 266 14.86 3.39 12.77
CA GLN A 266 15.27 3.00 14.13
C GLN A 266 16.54 3.68 14.67
N SER A 267 16.86 4.88 14.18
CA SER A 267 18.09 5.63 14.48
C SER A 267 19.38 4.94 14.01
N LEU A 268 19.29 4.01 13.05
CA LEU A 268 20.42 3.22 12.53
C LEU A 268 21.04 3.81 11.26
N CYS A 269 20.22 4.44 10.41
CA CYS A 269 20.63 5.10 9.17
C CYS A 269 19.72 6.29 8.84
N GLY A 270 19.99 7.01 7.75
CA GLY A 270 19.01 7.92 7.14
C GLY A 270 17.95 7.16 6.33
N GLY A 271 16.85 7.81 5.98
CA GLY A 271 15.79 7.18 5.19
C GLY A 271 16.14 7.09 3.71
N ILE A 272 16.27 8.24 3.05
CA ILE A 272 16.41 8.31 1.59
C ILE A 272 17.55 9.25 1.21
N TYR A 273 18.43 8.78 0.34
CA TYR A 273 19.39 9.59 -0.40
C TYR A 273 19.14 9.46 -1.89
N GLN A 274 18.85 10.59 -2.55
CA GLN A 274 18.48 10.59 -3.96
C GLN A 274 19.14 11.73 -4.73
N GLN A 275 19.92 11.40 -5.76
CA GLN A 275 20.66 12.39 -6.58
C GLN A 275 20.01 12.69 -7.93
N LYS A 276 19.03 11.89 -8.35
CA LYS A 276 18.38 11.95 -9.67
C LYS A 276 16.91 11.58 -9.56
N GLY A 277 16.13 11.91 -10.58
CA GLY A 277 14.73 11.55 -10.67
C GLY A 277 13.83 12.34 -9.71
N SER A 278 12.60 11.86 -9.58
CA SER A 278 11.58 12.44 -8.70
C SER A 278 11.41 11.67 -7.39
N LEU A 279 11.15 12.38 -6.30
CA LEU A 279 10.74 11.81 -5.01
C LEU A 279 9.31 12.23 -4.68
N LEU A 280 8.41 11.26 -4.54
CA LEU A 280 7.02 11.52 -4.18
C LEU A 280 6.69 10.83 -2.86
N VAL A 281 6.29 11.61 -1.86
CA VAL A 281 5.95 11.09 -0.52
C VAL A 281 4.58 11.65 -0.12
N LYS A 282 3.58 10.78 -0.04
CA LYS A 282 2.18 11.16 0.21
C LYS A 282 1.59 10.33 1.35
N ASP A 283 0.83 10.98 2.22
CA ASP A 283 0.09 10.32 3.31
C ASP A 283 0.98 9.42 4.20
N SER A 284 2.27 9.73 4.30
CA SER A 284 3.29 8.82 4.81
C SER A 284 3.90 9.32 6.13
N ARG A 285 4.66 8.46 6.80
CA ARG A 285 5.45 8.82 7.97
C ARG A 285 6.88 8.28 7.86
N LEU A 286 7.87 9.17 7.86
CA LEU A 286 9.27 8.79 7.93
C LEU A 286 9.80 9.16 9.31
N CYS A 287 10.55 8.28 9.97
CA CYS A 287 11.03 8.58 11.32
C CYS A 287 12.35 7.93 11.74
N ARG A 288 12.94 8.56 12.77
CA ARG A 288 14.10 8.07 13.53
C ARG A 288 15.32 7.85 12.65
N SER A 289 15.89 8.92 12.10
CA SER A 289 17.18 8.82 11.43
C SER A 289 18.34 8.74 12.42
N ALA A 290 19.46 8.17 11.99
CA ALA A 290 20.73 8.30 12.69
C ALA A 290 21.26 9.76 12.62
N ARG A 291 22.57 9.97 12.82
CA ARG A 291 23.22 11.30 12.72
C ARG A 291 23.45 11.75 11.28
N VAL A 292 22.39 11.62 10.48
CA VAL A 292 22.30 12.04 9.08
C VAL A 292 20.86 12.50 8.82
N PRO A 293 20.62 13.30 7.77
CA PRO A 293 19.27 13.68 7.39
C PRO A 293 18.36 12.47 7.18
N LEU A 294 17.10 12.60 7.55
CA LEU A 294 16.11 11.56 7.26
C LEU A 294 15.89 11.43 5.74
N VAL A 295 15.89 12.54 5.01
CA VAL A 295 15.94 12.57 3.55
C VAL A 295 16.95 13.60 3.07
N HIS A 296 17.80 13.20 2.14
CA HIS A 296 18.69 14.06 1.40
C HIS A 296 18.37 13.91 -0.10
N PHE A 297 18.02 15.02 -0.75
CA PHE A 297 17.54 15.03 -2.12
C PHE A 297 18.23 16.09 -2.98
N ALA A 298 18.77 15.66 -4.11
CA ALA A 298 19.43 16.48 -5.14
C ALA A 298 18.91 16.14 -6.56
N GLY A 299 17.73 15.51 -6.67
CA GLY A 299 17.08 15.18 -7.96
C GLY A 299 16.34 16.37 -8.58
N GLU A 300 15.52 16.13 -9.62
CA GLU A 300 14.84 17.21 -10.33
C GLU A 300 13.57 17.72 -9.63
N TYR A 301 12.80 16.83 -9.00
CA TYR A 301 11.49 17.14 -8.41
C TYR A 301 11.23 16.35 -7.13
N ALA A 302 10.82 17.02 -6.05
CA ALA A 302 10.33 16.37 -4.86
C ALA A 302 8.97 16.95 -4.42
N GLU A 303 8.07 16.06 -4.00
CA GLU A 303 6.78 16.44 -3.44
C GLU A 303 6.51 15.66 -2.15
N PHE A 304 6.18 16.40 -1.10
CA PHE A 304 5.75 15.87 0.19
C PHE A 304 4.34 16.41 0.47
N GLN A 305 3.38 15.51 0.58
CA GLN A 305 1.97 15.84 0.84
C GLN A 305 1.47 15.06 2.04
N ASN A 306 0.79 15.75 2.98
CA ASN A 306 0.13 15.11 4.13
C ASN A 306 1.03 14.08 4.85
N THR A 307 2.31 14.44 5.03
CA THR A 307 3.36 13.51 5.48
C THR A 307 3.98 13.98 6.79
N GLY A 308 4.17 13.04 7.72
CA GLY A 308 4.88 13.26 8.98
C GLY A 308 6.37 12.90 8.89
N LEU A 309 7.25 13.80 9.30
CA LEU A 309 8.69 13.53 9.41
C LEU A 309 9.15 13.83 10.84
N GLN A 310 9.78 12.86 11.49
CA GLN A 310 10.09 13.01 12.92
C GLN A 310 11.40 12.38 13.39
N ASN A 311 11.97 12.99 14.44
CA ASN A 311 13.16 12.52 15.15
C ASN A 311 14.37 12.38 14.21
N GLY A 312 14.81 13.51 13.65
CA GLY A 312 16.01 13.60 12.81
C GLY A 312 17.14 14.27 13.58
N LEU A 313 18.22 13.53 13.85
CA LEU A 313 19.34 14.02 14.67
C LEU A 313 20.30 14.96 13.93
N ASP A 314 20.24 14.98 12.60
CA ASP A 314 21.00 15.90 11.75
C ASP A 314 20.09 16.49 10.65
N GLY A 315 18.87 16.86 11.03
CA GLY A 315 17.83 17.39 10.16
C GLY A 315 16.86 16.33 9.65
N LEU A 316 15.71 16.77 9.16
CA LEU A 316 14.71 15.90 8.54
C LEU A 316 14.88 15.91 7.02
N LEU A 317 14.89 17.09 6.40
CA LEU A 317 15.01 17.24 4.95
C LEU A 317 16.21 18.11 4.58
N VAL A 318 17.00 17.63 3.62
CA VAL A 318 18.08 18.38 2.96
C VAL A 318 17.84 18.41 1.46
N PHE A 319 17.91 19.61 0.87
CA PHE A 319 17.73 19.83 -0.58
C PHE A 319 18.93 20.51 -1.21
N GLU A 320 19.52 19.88 -2.22
CA GLU A 320 20.63 20.40 -3.01
C GLU A 320 20.21 20.66 -4.47
N ASP A 321 21.01 21.41 -5.21
CA ASP A 321 20.74 21.69 -6.62
C ASP A 321 20.63 20.42 -7.47
N PRO A 322 19.69 20.34 -8.45
CA PRO A 322 18.82 21.41 -8.96
C PRO A 322 17.36 21.34 -8.42
N ALA A 323 17.16 20.79 -7.22
CA ALA A 323 15.84 20.34 -6.75
C ALA A 323 14.74 21.39 -6.79
N LYS A 324 13.61 21.05 -7.44
CA LYS A 324 12.32 21.75 -7.28
C LYS A 324 11.46 20.99 -6.27
N VAL A 325 11.03 21.67 -5.22
CA VAL A 325 10.44 21.02 -4.05
C VAL A 325 9.09 21.65 -3.70
N TYR A 326 8.09 20.81 -3.49
CA TYR A 326 6.76 21.19 -3.02
C TYR A 326 6.44 20.41 -1.76
N ILE A 327 6.18 21.12 -0.66
CA ILE A 327 5.86 20.54 0.64
C ILE A 327 4.55 21.16 1.08
N HIS A 328 3.51 20.35 1.30
CA HIS A 328 2.27 20.86 1.82
C HIS A 328 1.54 19.88 2.75
N ASP A 329 0.84 20.45 3.73
CA ASP A 329 0.08 19.69 4.73
C ASP A 329 0.95 18.72 5.55
N CYS A 330 2.26 18.99 5.64
CA CYS A 330 3.22 18.15 6.36
C CYS A 330 3.40 18.55 7.82
N ARG A 331 3.84 17.59 8.64
CA ARG A 331 4.21 17.81 10.04
C ARG A 331 5.64 17.36 10.30
N PHE A 332 6.46 18.28 10.79
CA PHE A 332 7.86 18.07 11.14
C PHE A 332 8.01 18.10 12.66
N VAL A 333 8.61 17.07 13.24
CA VAL A 333 8.72 16.95 14.71
C VAL A 333 10.15 16.59 15.13
N ASN A 334 10.70 17.30 16.11
CA ASN A 334 12.02 16.98 16.67
C ASN A 334 13.14 16.89 15.61
N GLY A 335 13.15 17.82 14.65
CA GLY A 335 14.26 18.00 13.74
C GLY A 335 15.38 18.81 14.41
N THR A 336 16.60 18.29 14.45
CA THR A 336 17.77 19.01 15.00
C THR A 336 18.89 19.06 14.00
N ARG A 337 19.45 20.25 13.72
CA ARG A 337 20.60 20.45 12.82
C ARG A 337 21.38 21.71 13.20
N ASP A 338 22.55 21.94 12.63
CA ASP A 338 23.26 23.21 12.79
C ASP A 338 22.49 24.41 12.19
N TYR A 339 21.86 24.20 11.04
CA TYR A 339 21.01 25.17 10.33
C TYR A 339 19.75 24.47 9.83
N GLY A 340 18.57 25.07 10.00
CA GLY A 340 17.33 24.50 9.46
C GLY A 340 16.95 23.19 10.14
N GLY A 341 16.57 23.23 11.42
CA GLY A 341 16.39 22.04 12.24
C GLY A 341 15.51 20.97 11.61
N ALA A 342 14.42 21.37 10.94
CA ALA A 342 13.63 20.46 10.11
C ALA A 342 14.13 20.42 8.67
N ILE A 343 14.28 21.58 8.03
CA ILE A 343 14.57 21.70 6.60
C ILE A 343 15.78 22.59 6.37
N TYR A 344 16.77 22.06 5.69
CA TYR A 344 17.90 22.79 5.16
C TYR A 344 17.88 22.74 3.62
N SER A 345 18.07 23.87 2.98
CA SER A 345 17.98 23.97 1.53
C SER A 345 19.09 24.86 0.96
N GLU A 346 19.90 24.28 0.08
CA GLU A 346 20.93 24.97 -0.69
C GLU A 346 20.62 25.05 -2.19
N THR A 347 19.54 24.40 -2.65
CA THR A 347 19.08 24.49 -4.04
C THR A 347 18.70 25.91 -4.46
N PHE A 348 19.06 26.31 -5.68
CA PHE A 348 18.52 27.45 -6.41
C PHE A 348 17.17 27.16 -7.08
N GLY A 349 16.74 25.89 -7.05
CA GLY A 349 15.43 25.48 -7.50
C GLY A 349 14.29 26.06 -6.64
N ARG A 350 13.08 25.98 -7.19
CA ARG A 350 11.88 26.49 -6.55
C ARG A 350 11.52 25.61 -5.35
N VAL A 351 11.37 26.20 -4.16
CA VAL A 351 10.92 25.50 -2.95
C VAL A 351 9.66 26.16 -2.40
N ARG A 352 8.56 25.42 -2.32
CA ARG A 352 7.29 25.92 -1.77
C ARG A 352 6.88 25.08 -0.57
N ILE A 353 6.76 25.69 0.60
CA ILE A 353 6.32 25.06 1.84
C ILE A 353 5.00 25.70 2.26
N ARG A 354 3.94 24.91 2.40
CA ARG A 354 2.60 25.43 2.69
C ARG A 354 1.86 24.62 3.74
N GLN A 355 1.11 25.27 4.63
CA GLN A 355 0.19 24.56 5.53
C GLN A 355 0.90 23.47 6.37
N CYS A 356 2.15 23.71 6.74
CA CYS A 356 2.96 22.76 7.50
C CYS A 356 3.08 23.16 8.97
N GLN A 357 3.28 22.17 9.83
CA GLN A 357 3.57 22.37 11.25
C GLN A 357 4.99 21.94 11.57
N PHE A 358 5.73 22.79 12.29
CA PHE A 358 7.06 22.51 12.79
C PHE A 358 7.01 22.48 14.32
N VAL A 359 7.21 21.31 14.90
CA VAL A 359 7.03 21.08 16.34
C VAL A 359 8.36 20.69 16.95
N GLU A 360 8.80 21.45 17.94
CA GLU A 360 10.06 21.21 18.66
C GLU A 360 11.26 21.01 17.73
N CYS A 361 11.32 21.80 16.65
CA CYS A 361 12.45 21.79 15.72
C CYS A 361 13.50 22.83 16.15
N HIS A 362 14.76 22.41 16.16
CA HIS A 362 15.86 23.16 16.76
C HIS A 362 17.03 23.29 15.79
N ALA A 363 17.57 24.50 15.67
CA ALA A 363 18.83 24.75 14.98
C ALA A 363 19.87 25.33 15.94
N LYS A 364 21.14 24.95 15.78
CA LYS A 364 22.23 25.49 16.60
C LYS A 364 22.53 26.96 16.29
N TYR A 365 22.43 27.34 15.02
CA TYR A 365 22.83 28.68 14.54
C TYR A 365 21.64 29.49 14.04
N LEU A 366 21.02 29.12 12.91
CA LEU A 366 19.96 29.91 12.27
C LEU A 366 18.84 29.03 11.69
N GLY A 367 17.63 29.59 11.63
CA GLY A 367 16.44 28.94 11.08
C GLY A 367 16.05 27.71 11.88
N ALA A 368 15.44 27.91 13.05
CA ALA A 368 15.15 26.79 13.96
C ALA A 368 14.35 25.66 13.30
N ALA A 369 13.43 26.01 12.40
CA ALA A 369 12.69 25.06 11.57
C ALA A 369 13.25 24.98 10.15
N VAL A 370 13.34 26.10 9.44
CA VAL A 370 13.72 26.12 8.02
C VAL A 370 14.85 27.11 7.77
N TYR A 371 15.85 26.68 7.01
CA TYR A 371 16.95 27.53 6.56
C TYR A 371 17.17 27.38 5.05
N PHE A 372 17.08 28.51 4.34
CA PHE A 372 17.49 28.63 2.94
C PHE A 372 18.86 29.29 2.86
N GLN A 373 19.87 28.55 2.41
CA GLN A 373 21.23 29.07 2.21
C GLN A 373 21.30 30.01 1.01
N ASN A 374 20.68 29.62 -0.10
CA ASN A 374 20.71 30.33 -1.37
C ASN A 374 19.31 30.84 -1.71
N TYR A 375 18.96 32.05 -1.25
CA TYR A 375 17.61 32.59 -1.48
C TYR A 375 17.38 33.06 -2.91
N ARG A 376 16.18 32.76 -3.45
CA ARG A 376 15.60 33.36 -4.65
C ARG A 376 14.11 33.63 -4.43
N CYS A 377 13.53 34.57 -5.17
CA CYS A 377 12.11 34.97 -5.07
C CYS A 377 11.09 33.82 -5.20
N GLU A 378 11.50 32.66 -5.72
CA GLU A 378 10.62 31.48 -5.86
C GLU A 378 10.62 30.53 -4.65
N GLN A 379 11.42 30.82 -3.61
CA GLN A 379 11.38 30.09 -2.33
C GLN A 379 10.37 30.75 -1.39
N THR A 380 9.28 30.04 -1.09
CA THR A 380 8.14 30.61 -0.34
C THR A 380 7.68 29.69 0.78
N ILE A 381 7.41 30.27 1.95
CA ILE A 381 6.75 29.62 3.09
C ILE A 381 5.42 30.34 3.34
N SER A 382 4.29 29.63 3.42
CA SER A 382 2.97 30.26 3.65
C SER A 382 2.01 29.39 4.45
N GLY A 383 1.32 29.97 5.44
CA GLY A 383 0.33 29.24 6.24
C GLY A 383 0.96 28.15 7.12
N CYS A 384 2.24 28.26 7.45
CA CYS A 384 2.93 27.33 8.34
C CYS A 384 2.90 27.80 9.80
N GLU A 385 2.92 26.84 10.72
CA GLU A 385 2.90 27.07 12.16
C GLU A 385 4.16 26.49 12.80
N VAL A 386 4.70 27.19 13.80
CA VAL A 386 5.84 26.73 14.60
C VAL A 386 5.37 26.61 16.04
N ILE A 387 5.51 25.43 16.61
CA ILE A 387 5.12 25.09 17.97
C ILE A 387 6.40 24.71 18.71
N SER A 388 6.85 25.57 19.62
CA SER A 388 8.05 25.31 20.43
C SER A 388 7.87 25.87 21.84
N ASP A 389 8.40 25.14 22.82
CA ASP A 389 8.53 25.60 24.20
C ASP A 389 9.60 26.71 24.36
N GLN A 390 10.45 26.95 23.35
CA GLN A 390 11.49 27.98 23.38
C GLN A 390 11.09 29.22 22.59
N ASN A 391 11.53 30.40 23.05
CA ASN A 391 11.39 31.65 22.29
C ASN A 391 12.31 31.61 21.05
N VAL A 392 11.77 31.12 19.93
CA VAL A 392 12.50 31.03 18.67
C VAL A 392 12.51 32.40 17.98
N GLN A 393 13.62 33.15 18.09
CA GLN A 393 13.70 34.48 17.48
C GLN A 393 13.71 34.47 15.93
N GLU A 394 14.04 33.35 15.28
CA GLU A 394 14.04 33.21 13.81
C GLU A 394 13.76 31.77 13.38
N ALA A 395 12.48 31.35 13.40
CA ALA A 395 12.11 29.98 13.07
C ALA A 395 12.31 29.66 11.57
N PHE A 396 12.16 30.67 10.73
CA PHE A 396 12.38 30.60 9.29
C PHE A 396 13.44 31.61 8.91
N PHE A 397 14.49 31.15 8.25
CA PHE A 397 15.63 31.98 7.88
C PHE A 397 15.91 31.90 6.37
N GLN A 398 16.17 33.06 5.78
CA GLN A 398 16.47 33.24 4.35
C GLN A 398 17.73 34.11 4.22
N ASN A 399 18.81 33.54 3.69
CA ASN A 399 20.05 34.28 3.43
C ASN A 399 19.95 35.06 2.11
N TYR A 400 20.28 36.36 2.13
CA TYR A 400 20.22 37.36 1.05
C TYR A 400 18.81 37.88 0.70
N LYS A 401 18.52 39.12 1.12
CA LYS A 401 17.33 39.90 0.73
C LYS A 401 17.53 40.84 -0.47
N GLU A 402 18.72 40.84 -1.09
CA GLU A 402 19.00 41.73 -2.21
C GLU A 402 18.52 41.11 -3.54
N GLY A 403 17.46 41.68 -4.12
CA GLY A 403 17.18 41.52 -5.55
C GLY A 403 15.82 40.98 -5.99
N CYS A 404 14.80 40.93 -5.13
CA CYS A 404 13.42 40.70 -5.58
C CYS A 404 12.70 42.05 -5.75
N GLN A 405 12.86 42.69 -6.91
CA GLN A 405 11.96 43.73 -7.40
C GLN A 405 10.84 43.11 -8.24
#